data_AF-A0A090RBX0-F1
#
_entry.id   AF-A0A090RBX0-F1
#
_cell.length_a   1.000
_cell.length_b   1.000
_cell.length_c   1.000
_cell.angle_alpha   90.00
_cell.angle_beta   90.00
_cell.angle_gamma   90.00
#
_symmetry.space_group_name_H-M   'P 1'
#
loop_
_entity.id
_entity.type
_entity.pdbx_description
1 polymer ?
#
loop_
_entity_poly.entity_id
_entity_poly.type
_entity_poly.pdbx_seq_one_letter_code
_entity_poly.pdbx_strand_id
1 'polypeptide(L)' 'MDTNSEELPTIPGNPPNLLHLPVGCPYQERCHRVTSRCAQEAPALKAFAEGRLRACFSDMGTW' A
#
# COMPACT_ATOMS: atom_id res chain seq x y z
N MET A 1 15.01 29.20 3.71
CA MET A 1 14.05 28.83 4.77
C MET A 1 13.12 27.80 4.14
N ASP A 2 13.58 26.55 4.15
CA ASP A 2 12.88 25.40 3.63
C ASP A 2 11.68 25.15 4.54
N THR A 3 10.52 25.62 4.11
CA THR A 3 9.32 25.68 4.94
C THR A 3 8.44 24.49 4.61
N ASN A 4 8.12 23.71 5.66
CA ASN A 4 7.13 22.62 5.69
C ASN A 4 7.63 21.22 5.29
N SER A 5 8.50 20.64 6.10
CA SER A 5 8.72 19.19 6.15
C SER A 5 7.65 18.53 7.02
N GLU A 6 6.44 18.34 6.50
CA GLU A 6 5.63 17.23 7.00
C GLU A 6 6.43 15.96 6.71
N GLU A 7 6.94 15.31 7.76
CA GLU A 7 7.74 14.09 7.63
C GLU A 7 6.94 13.08 6.80
N LEU A 8 7.45 12.75 5.61
CA LEU A 8 6.80 11.75 4.77
C LEU A 8 6.75 10.44 5.57
N PRO A 9 5.55 9.87 5.78
CA PRO A 9 5.42 8.66 6.57
C PRO A 9 6.22 7.55 5.90
N THR A 10 7.29 7.14 6.56
CA THR A 10 8.10 6.02 6.10
C THR A 10 7.35 4.74 6.40
N ILE A 11 7.42 3.77 5.49
CA ILE A 11 6.86 2.44 5.75
C ILE A 11 7.87 1.71 6.66
N PRO A 12 7.57 1.47 7.95
CA PRO A 12 8.53 0.82 8.84
C PRO A 12 8.72 -0.66 8.45
N GLY A 13 9.88 -1.23 8.74
CA GLY A 13 10.17 -2.66 8.57
C GLY A 13 10.90 -3.04 7.27
N ASN A 14 11.21 -4.33 7.13
CA ASN A 14 11.93 -4.88 5.96
C ASN A 14 10.94 -5.27 4.85
N PRO A 15 11.36 -5.23 3.56
CA PRO A 15 10.58 -5.84 2.48
C PRO A 15 10.22 -7.30 2.80
N PRO A 16 9.03 -7.78 2.40
CA PRO A 16 8.66 -9.18 2.59
C PRO A 16 9.67 -10.07 1.85
N ASN A 17 9.88 -11.28 2.38
CA ASN A 17 10.73 -12.25 1.71
C ASN A 17 10.08 -12.64 0.37
N LEU A 18 10.74 -12.34 -0.75
CA LEU A 18 10.22 -12.62 -2.09
C LEU A 18 10.03 -14.13 -2.36
N LEU A 19 10.72 -15.00 -1.63
CA LEU A 19 10.54 -16.46 -1.71
C LEU A 19 9.27 -16.92 -0.97
N HIS A 20 8.80 -16.13 0.01
CA HIS A 20 7.65 -16.42 0.84
C HIS A 20 6.71 -15.20 0.87
N LEU A 21 6.19 -14.83 -0.31
CA LEU A 21 5.23 -13.75 -0.40
C LEU A 21 3.95 -14.11 0.38
N PRO A 22 3.40 -13.18 1.17
CA PRO A 22 2.18 -13.42 1.91
C PRO A 22 1.00 -13.57 0.95
N VAL A 23 0.00 -14.35 1.36
CA VAL A 23 -1.22 -14.55 0.57
C VAL A 23 -1.99 -13.23 0.49
N GLY A 24 -2.39 -12.82 -0.71
CA GLY A 24 -3.14 -11.58 -0.95
C GLY A 24 -2.25 -10.39 -1.32
N CYS A 25 -2.40 -9.27 -0.61
CA CYS A 25 -1.65 -8.04 -0.86
C CYS A 25 -0.21 -8.17 -0.31
N PRO A 26 0.83 -7.92 -1.13
CA PRO A 26 2.22 -8.06 -0.69
C PRO A 26 2.64 -7.01 0.35
N TYR A 27 1.86 -5.92 0.48
CA TYR A 27 2.13 -4.85 1.43
C TYR A 27 1.39 -5.03 2.77
N GLN A 28 0.58 -6.07 2.94
CA GLN A 28 -0.35 -6.21 4.09
C GLN A 28 0.34 -6.09 5.45
N GLU A 29 1.55 -6.61 5.61
CA GLU A 29 2.27 -6.61 6.90
C GLU A 29 2.81 -5.23 7.29
N ARG A 30 2.92 -4.31 6.32
CA ARG A 30 3.52 -2.99 6.50
C ARG A 30 2.59 -1.84 6.11
N CYS A 31 1.41 -2.15 5.57
CA CYS A 31 0.44 -1.16 5.13
C CYS A 31 -0.35 -0.63 6.33
N HIS A 32 -0.29 0.67 6.58
CA HIS A 32 -1.09 1.34 7.61
C HIS A 32 -2.60 1.32 7.32
N ARG A 33 -3.01 0.94 6.10
CA ARG A 33 -4.41 0.80 5.67
C ARG A 33 -4.80 -0.66 5.39
N VAL A 34 -4.09 -1.61 6.00
CA VAL A 34 -4.41 -3.03 5.83
C VAL A 34 -5.83 -3.31 6.30
N THR A 35 -6.57 -4.09 5.52
CA THR A 35 -7.91 -4.58 5.87
C THR A 35 -7.91 -6.10 5.82
N SER A 36 -8.91 -6.76 6.39
CA SER A 36 -9.04 -8.23 6.34
C SER A 36 -9.03 -8.79 4.91
N ARG A 37 -9.50 -7.99 3.93
CA ARG A 37 -9.47 -8.33 2.51
C ARG A 37 -8.05 -8.39 1.94
N CYS A 38 -7.15 -7.54 2.42
CA CYS A 38 -5.75 -7.51 2.00
C CYS A 38 -5.00 -8.82 2.30
N ALA A 39 -5.41 -9.57 3.33
CA ALA A 39 -4.78 -10.85 3.68
C ALA A 39 -5.37 -12.06 2.95
N GLN A 40 -6.47 -11.87 2.24
CA GLN A 40 -7.21 -12.96 1.58
C GLN A 40 -7.05 -12.94 0.06
N GLU A 41 -7.00 -11.75 -0.54
CA GLU A 41 -6.93 -11.60 -1.99
C GLU A 41 -5.95 -10.51 -2.42
N ALA A 42 -5.36 -10.70 -3.60
CA ALA A 42 -4.50 -9.70 -4.22
C ALA A 42 -5.38 -8.65 -4.93
N PRO A 43 -5.16 -7.35 -4.68
CA PRO A 43 -5.96 -6.32 -5.32
C PRO A 43 -5.73 -6.30 -6.83
N ALA A 44 -6.82 -6.21 -7.60
CA ALA A 44 -6.74 -6.04 -9.04
C ALA A 44 -6.15 -4.67 -9.41
N LEU A 45 -5.36 -4.64 -10.48
CA LEU A 45 -4.81 -3.42 -11.05
C LEU A 45 -5.94 -2.62 -11.74
N LYS A 46 -6.25 -1.43 -11.23
CA LYS A 46 -7.34 -0.56 -11.70
C LYS A 46 -6.83 0.83 -12.02
N ALA A 47 -7.40 1.46 -13.05
CA ALA A 47 -7.14 2.86 -13.33
C ALA A 47 -7.73 3.76 -12.23
N PHE A 48 -6.98 4.80 -11.86
CA PHE A 48 -7.45 5.78 -10.88
C PHE A 48 -7.19 7.23 -11.30
N ALA A 49 -6.32 7.45 -12.28
CA ALA A 49 -6.06 8.73 -12.92
C ALA A 49 -5.52 8.48 -14.34
N GLU A 50 -5.43 9.52 -15.16
CA GLU A 50 -4.94 9.43 -16.52
C GLU A 50 -3.52 8.84 -16.57
N GLY A 51 -3.36 7.74 -17.31
CA GLY A 51 -2.10 7.01 -17.43
C GLY A 51 -1.61 6.35 -16.14
N ARG A 52 -2.42 6.31 -15.07
CA ARG A 52 -1.99 5.78 -13.75
C ARG A 52 -2.90 4.65 -13.28
N LEU A 53 -2.27 3.56 -12.86
CA LEU A 53 -2.91 2.35 -12.36
C LEU A 53 -2.53 2.10 -10.90
N ARG A 54 -3.42 1.43 -10.16
CA ARG A 54 -3.25 1.10 -8.75
C ARG A 54 -3.85 -0.26 -8.43
N ALA A 55 -3.15 -1.03 -7.61
CA ALA A 55 -3.64 -2.28 -7.02
C ALA A 55 -3.75 -2.11 -5.50
N CYS A 56 -4.85 -1.50 -5.04
CA CYS A 56 -5.10 -1.22 -3.62
C CYS A 56 -6.61 -1.28 -3.31
N PHE A 57 -6.97 -1.83 -2.14
CA PHE A 57 -8.35 -1.87 -1.66
C PHE A 57 -8.79 -0.60 -0.93
N SER A 58 -7.85 0.22 -0.44
CA SER A 58 -8.17 1.47 0.26
C SER A 58 -8.62 2.56 -0.73
N ASP A 59 -9.61 3.33 -0.32
CA ASP A 59 -10.06 4.51 -1.06
C ASP A 59 -9.06 5.67 -0.95
N MET A 60 -8.87 6.44 -2.03
CA MET A 60 -7.85 7.50 -2.16
C MET A 60 -8.06 8.70 -1.20
N GLY A 61 -9.19 8.78 -0.49
CA GLY A 61 -9.64 9.99 0.21
C GLY A 61 -9.42 10.05 1.71
N THR A 62 -8.95 8.97 2.35
CA THR A 62 -8.79 8.93 3.80
C THR A 62 -7.33 8.71 4.18
N TRP A 63 -6.77 9.72 4.85
CA TRP A 63 -5.51 9.68 5.59
C TRP A 63 -5.83 9.79 7.07
#